data_AF-A0A2M9V2G2-F1
#
_entry.id   AF-A0A2M9V2G2-F1
#
_cell.length_a   1.000
_cell.length_b   1.000
_cell.length_c   1.000
_cell.angle_alpha   90.00
_cell.angle_beta   90.00
_cell.angle_gamma   90.00
#
_symmetry.space_group_name_H-M   'P 1'
#
loop_
_entity.id
_entity.type
_entity.pdbx_description
1 polymer ?
#
loop_
_entity_poly.entity_id
_entity_poly.type
_entity_poly.pdbx_seq_one_letter_code
_entity_poly.pdbx_strand_id
1 'polypeptide(L)'
;MTKKWQYLCRCLLVLVFIGGVIPAKAQLVERVCRTDYKISPERKGELLLELDNISFFKDNEFAGTVIKGYSLPGLWIQPKFVYYPLKNIKLEGGVHMLWFSGAYRYPSVSYQDIALWKGEQYQKGAHLLPFFRAQISMKSVDLILGNIYGGSNHGLIAPLYNPELNLTADPETGFQVLAGAPWIDLDAWIDWQSFIFRDDTHQEAFTVGLSTRFKLNAPSSTFHCYIPLQILAQHRGGEIDTIRESSVQTLMNGAVGAGVTWNIDRRILKRVNVELDAAGYYQQKGELWPYHKGIGVYSSAFVDLGNFRVKMGHWICNDFITMFGIPYFGTVSTKKEGITYDKPQTLLCSIEYSRMFGKHYALGLKADAYQFFPGTMRSANGELTSPGSTTSFSVGVYFRINPSFLLKNF
;
A
#
# COMPACT_ATOMS: atom_id res chain seq x y z
N MET A 1 -22.72 -18.27 17.85
CA MET A 1 -22.31 -16.85 17.91
C MET A 1 -21.59 -16.62 19.24
N THR A 2 -20.30 -16.33 19.21
CA THR A 2 -19.46 -16.23 20.41
C THR A 2 -19.58 -14.87 21.07
N LYS A 3 -19.46 -14.81 22.41
CA LYS A 3 -19.57 -13.59 23.24
C LYS A 3 -18.69 -12.42 22.73
N LYS A 4 -17.58 -12.71 22.03
CA LYS A 4 -16.71 -11.70 21.38
C LYS A 4 -17.44 -10.83 20.33
N TRP A 5 -18.38 -11.39 19.56
CA TRP A 5 -19.14 -10.67 18.52
C TRP A 5 -20.00 -9.55 19.11
N GLN A 6 -20.61 -9.80 20.28
CA GLN A 6 -21.47 -8.82 20.96
C GLN A 6 -20.69 -7.65 21.56
N TYR A 7 -19.47 -7.87 22.05
CA TYR A 7 -18.60 -6.81 22.56
C TYR A 7 -18.06 -5.93 21.44
N LEU A 8 -17.64 -6.52 20.31
CA LEU A 8 -17.12 -5.76 19.17
C LEU A 8 -18.19 -4.87 18.52
N CYS A 9 -19.42 -5.40 18.33
CA CYS A 9 -20.54 -4.61 17.82
C CYS A 9 -20.89 -3.44 18.76
N ARG A 10 -20.77 -3.62 20.08
CA ARG A 10 -21.02 -2.54 21.07
C ARG A 10 -19.94 -1.46 21.02
N CYS A 11 -18.67 -1.82 20.87
CA CYS A 11 -17.57 -0.85 20.71
C CYS A 11 -17.66 -0.09 19.37
N LEU A 12 -18.01 -0.78 18.27
CA LEU A 12 -18.25 -0.16 16.96
C LEU A 12 -19.44 0.82 16.99
N LEU A 13 -20.54 0.47 17.66
CA LEU A 13 -21.71 1.34 17.79
C LEU A 13 -21.42 2.62 18.58
N VAL A 14 -20.59 2.55 19.63
CA VAL A 14 -20.20 3.73 20.42
C VAL A 14 -19.31 4.69 19.63
N LEU A 15 -18.39 4.17 18.81
CA LEU A 15 -17.53 5.00 17.95
C LEU A 15 -18.29 5.67 16.80
N VAL A 16 -19.32 5.01 16.26
CA VAL A 16 -20.20 5.58 15.21
C VAL A 16 -21.05 6.73 15.74
N PHE A 17 -21.46 6.70 17.03
CA PHE A 17 -22.34 7.71 17.62
C PHE A 17 -21.64 9.06 17.91
N ILE A 18 -20.33 9.05 18.17
CA ILE A 18 -19.55 10.28 18.45
C ILE A 18 -19.21 11.06 17.15
N GLY A 19 -19.38 10.44 15.99
CA GLY A 19 -19.09 11.02 14.67
C GLY A 19 -20.16 11.94 14.09
N GLY A 20 -21.35 12.01 14.68
CA GLY A 20 -22.48 12.78 14.17
C GLY A 20 -22.35 14.27 14.47
N VAL A 21 -22.86 15.11 13.57
CA VAL A 21 -22.95 16.59 13.70
C VAL A 21 -21.63 17.33 13.42
N ILE A 22 -21.32 17.54 12.14
CA ILE A 22 -20.78 18.80 11.52
C ILE A 22 -20.46 18.47 10.05
N PRO A 23 -20.87 19.30 9.07
CA PRO A 23 -20.56 19.08 7.65
C PRO A 23 -19.08 19.39 7.36
N ALA A 24 -18.29 18.37 7.04
CA ALA A 24 -16.90 18.48 6.60
C ALA A 24 -16.64 17.61 5.36
N LYS A 25 -15.66 18.00 4.53
CA LYS A 25 -15.27 17.27 3.32
C LYS A 25 -14.53 15.97 3.71
N ALA A 26 -15.02 14.83 3.21
CA ALA A 26 -14.54 13.50 3.57
C ALA A 26 -13.45 12.98 2.62
N GLN A 27 -12.49 12.23 3.16
CA GLN A 27 -11.47 11.49 2.42
C GLN A 27 -11.22 10.15 3.13
N LEU A 28 -11.18 9.03 2.38
CA LEU A 28 -11.06 7.63 2.85
C LEU A 28 -9.74 7.35 3.62
N VAL A 29 -9.59 6.19 4.29
CA VAL A 29 -8.33 5.87 5.01
C VAL A 29 -7.17 5.64 4.05
N GLU A 30 -7.40 5.00 2.90
CA GLU A 30 -6.42 5.03 1.80
C GLU A 30 -6.08 6.46 1.35
N ARG A 31 -6.97 7.43 1.55
CA ARG A 31 -6.66 8.86 1.31
C ARG A 31 -5.95 9.53 2.49
N VAL A 32 -6.06 9.01 3.71
CA VAL A 32 -5.30 9.49 4.88
C VAL A 32 -3.80 9.27 4.65
N CYS A 33 -3.43 8.18 3.98
CA CYS A 33 -2.05 7.88 3.60
C CYS A 33 -1.62 8.51 2.26
N ARG A 34 -2.56 8.95 1.41
CA ARG A 34 -2.21 9.57 0.12
C ARG A 34 -1.76 11.01 0.29
N THR A 35 -0.73 11.36 -0.46
CA THR A 35 -0.25 12.74 -0.57
C THR A 35 -0.70 13.33 -1.90
N ASP A 36 -1.17 14.59 -1.89
CA ASP A 36 -1.45 15.31 -3.13
C ASP A 36 -0.14 15.73 -3.81
N TYR A 37 0.00 15.35 -5.07
CA TYR A 37 1.17 15.69 -5.88
C TYR A 37 0.98 16.98 -6.67
N LYS A 38 -0.22 17.57 -6.73
CA LYS A 38 -0.46 18.77 -7.55
C LYS A 38 0.33 19.97 -7.02
N ILE A 39 1.07 20.60 -7.91
CA ILE A 39 1.74 21.88 -7.63
C ILE A 39 0.69 23.00 -7.74
N SER A 40 0.63 23.84 -6.71
CA SER A 40 -0.15 25.08 -6.67
C SER A 40 0.66 26.23 -7.29
N PRO A 41 0.35 26.70 -8.52
CA PRO A 41 1.11 27.78 -9.17
C PRO A 41 1.08 29.10 -8.40
N GLU A 42 0.04 29.31 -7.59
CA GLU A 42 -0.14 30.46 -6.70
C GLU A 42 0.91 30.55 -5.59
N ARG A 43 1.57 29.44 -5.23
CA ARG A 43 2.60 29.40 -4.18
C ARG A 43 3.99 29.78 -4.67
N LYS A 44 4.15 30.25 -5.91
CA LYS A 44 5.46 30.66 -6.45
C LYS A 44 6.13 31.65 -5.48
N GLY A 45 7.36 31.35 -5.08
CA GLY A 45 8.16 32.14 -4.16
C GLY A 45 8.01 31.72 -2.70
N GLU A 46 7.05 30.86 -2.35
CA GLU A 46 6.83 30.43 -0.96
C GLU A 46 7.84 29.35 -0.54
N LEU A 47 8.44 29.58 0.63
CA LEU A 47 9.17 28.61 1.42
C LEU A 47 8.34 28.28 2.67
N LEU A 48 8.01 27.01 2.86
CA LEU A 48 7.17 26.52 3.95
C LEU A 48 7.94 25.52 4.81
N LEU A 49 7.56 25.44 6.08
CA LEU A 49 7.85 24.31 6.95
C LEU A 49 6.59 23.45 7.04
N GLU A 50 6.69 22.20 6.62
CA GLU A 50 5.63 21.22 6.75
C GLU A 50 6.05 20.13 7.74
N LEU A 51 5.10 19.68 8.55
CA LEU A 51 5.29 18.54 9.44
C LEU A 51 4.32 17.47 9.04
N ASP A 52 4.81 16.41 8.41
CA ASP A 52 3.93 15.31 7.99
C ASP A 52 4.02 14.13 8.96
N ASN A 53 2.91 13.60 9.43
CA ASN A 53 2.90 12.52 10.43
C ASN A 53 1.68 11.62 10.26
N ILE A 54 1.90 10.32 10.48
CA ILE A 54 0.82 9.39 10.82
C ILE A 54 1.18 8.72 12.14
N SER A 55 0.34 8.94 13.13
CA SER A 55 0.34 8.15 14.36
C SER A 55 -0.67 7.02 14.23
N PHE A 56 -0.28 5.80 14.56
CA PHE A 56 -1.10 4.63 14.29
C PHE A 56 -1.07 3.59 15.41
N PHE A 57 -2.20 2.92 15.58
CA PHE A 57 -2.30 1.69 16.35
C PHE A 57 -3.04 0.69 15.48
N LYS A 58 -2.37 -0.39 15.10
CA LYS A 58 -2.96 -1.46 14.31
C LYS A 58 -2.79 -2.80 15.01
N ASP A 59 -3.84 -3.60 15.04
CA ASP A 59 -3.84 -4.93 15.62
C ASP A 59 -4.31 -5.95 14.60
N ASN A 60 -3.43 -6.92 14.30
CA ASN A 60 -3.66 -7.98 13.33
C ASN A 60 -3.86 -9.31 14.07
N GLU A 61 -5.12 -9.65 14.34
CA GLU A 61 -5.53 -10.95 14.89
C GLU A 61 -5.66 -11.98 13.76
N PHE A 62 -4.54 -12.54 13.35
CA PHE A 62 -4.49 -13.55 12.29
C PHE A 62 -4.51 -14.98 12.86
N ALA A 63 -5.51 -15.75 12.40
CA ALA A 63 -5.64 -17.17 12.69
C ALA A 63 -5.15 -18.03 11.51
N GLY A 64 -4.95 -19.33 11.77
CA GLY A 64 -4.60 -20.30 10.73
C GLY A 64 -3.11 -20.43 10.45
N THR A 65 -2.79 -20.91 9.25
CA THR A 65 -1.45 -21.32 8.84
C THR A 65 -0.74 -20.32 7.92
N VAL A 66 -1.40 -19.25 7.49
CA VAL A 66 -0.89 -18.34 6.44
C VAL A 66 0.17 -17.36 6.96
N ILE A 67 -0.19 -16.58 7.98
CA ILE A 67 0.68 -15.55 8.59
C ILE A 67 0.39 -15.51 10.11
N LYS A 68 1.39 -15.13 10.91
CA LYS A 68 1.23 -14.96 12.37
C LYS A 68 0.63 -13.57 12.66
N GLY A 69 -0.24 -13.47 13.66
CA GLY A 69 -0.75 -12.19 14.15
C GLY A 69 0.30 -11.35 14.88
N TYR A 70 0.12 -10.03 14.86
CA TYR A 70 1.01 -9.04 15.49
C TYR A 70 0.28 -7.70 15.67
N SER A 71 0.83 -6.80 16.48
CA SER A 71 0.30 -5.45 16.69
C SER A 71 1.39 -4.41 16.39
N LEU A 72 0.99 -3.29 15.80
CA LEU A 72 1.84 -2.18 15.37
C LEU A 72 1.38 -0.87 16.04
N PRO A 73 1.75 -0.63 17.31
CA PRO A 73 1.68 0.69 17.91
C PRO A 73 2.89 1.52 17.45
N GLY A 74 2.68 2.67 16.81
CA GLY A 74 3.80 3.48 16.34
C GLY A 74 3.40 4.79 15.70
N LEU A 75 4.39 5.47 15.15
CA LEU A 75 4.19 6.65 14.32
C LEU A 75 5.35 6.77 13.34
N TRP A 76 5.09 7.40 12.20
CA TRP A 76 6.14 8.03 11.44
C TRP A 76 5.92 9.53 11.34
N ILE A 77 7.00 10.30 11.29
CA ILE A 77 6.99 11.76 11.21
C ILE A 77 8.07 12.24 10.24
N GLN A 78 7.75 13.31 9.52
CA GLN A 78 8.54 13.84 8.44
C GLN A 78 8.50 15.37 8.43
N PRO A 79 9.31 16.05 9.26
CA PRO A 79 9.53 17.48 9.13
C PRO A 79 10.29 17.76 7.83
N LYS A 80 9.81 18.74 7.05
CA LYS A 80 10.41 19.11 5.77
C LYS A 80 10.20 20.59 5.44
N PHE A 81 11.17 21.16 4.76
CA PHE A 81 11.01 22.41 4.03
C PHE A 81 10.40 22.12 2.65
N VAL A 82 9.45 22.93 2.24
CA VAL A 82 8.84 22.89 0.90
C VAL A 82 9.03 24.24 0.24
N TYR A 83 9.65 24.26 -0.93
CA TYR A 83 9.95 25.46 -1.68
C TYR A 83 9.38 25.40 -3.10
N TYR A 84 8.73 26.48 -3.51
CA TYR A 84 8.17 26.65 -4.85
C TYR A 84 8.93 27.72 -5.63
N PRO A 85 10.12 27.41 -6.19
CA PRO A 85 10.93 28.42 -6.90
C PRO A 85 10.21 28.98 -8.15
N LEU A 86 9.43 28.14 -8.83
CA LEU A 86 8.67 28.49 -10.02
C LEU A 86 7.23 27.94 -9.89
N LYS A 87 6.33 28.42 -10.76
CA LYS A 87 4.92 28.00 -10.81
C LYS A 87 4.71 26.50 -11.03
N ASN A 88 5.74 25.82 -11.50
CA ASN A 88 5.71 24.43 -11.92
C ASN A 88 6.86 23.59 -11.33
N ILE A 89 7.58 24.10 -10.32
CA ILE A 89 8.65 23.37 -9.63
C ILE A 89 8.34 23.37 -8.14
N LYS A 90 8.44 22.19 -7.52
CA LYS A 90 8.35 22.00 -6.07
C LYS A 90 9.58 21.22 -5.60
N LEU A 91 10.27 21.76 -4.59
CA LEU A 91 11.41 21.14 -3.94
C LEU A 91 11.05 20.85 -2.48
N GLU A 92 11.35 19.66 -1.99
CA GLU A 92 11.12 19.25 -0.61
C GLU A 92 12.44 18.71 -0.03
N GLY A 93 12.74 19.05 1.22
CA GLY A 93 13.95 18.59 1.92
C GLY A 93 13.71 18.46 3.42
N GLY A 94 14.02 17.31 4.00
CA GLY A 94 13.69 16.96 5.38
C GLY A 94 14.24 15.61 5.81
N VAL A 95 13.63 15.05 6.83
CA VAL A 95 13.99 13.75 7.42
C VAL A 95 12.72 12.94 7.62
N HIS A 96 12.73 11.67 7.27
CA HIS A 96 11.68 10.71 7.63
C HIS A 96 12.12 9.92 8.87
N MET A 97 11.23 9.81 9.86
CA MET A 97 11.45 9.04 11.08
C MET A 97 10.29 8.07 11.30
N LEU A 98 10.55 6.77 11.39
CA LEU A 98 9.59 5.75 11.81
C LEU A 98 9.92 5.27 13.22
N TRP A 99 8.93 5.10 14.09
CA TRP A 99 9.09 4.65 15.46
C TRP A 99 7.96 3.72 15.91
N PHE A 100 8.30 2.59 16.52
CA PHE A 100 7.36 1.66 17.13
C PHE A 100 7.44 1.72 18.67
N SER A 101 6.28 1.81 19.31
CA SER A 101 6.18 1.83 20.77
C SER A 101 6.42 0.44 21.35
N GLY A 102 7.38 0.31 22.27
CA GLY A 102 7.67 -0.98 22.93
C GLY A 102 8.52 -1.95 22.12
N ALA A 103 9.04 -1.53 20.96
CA ALA A 103 10.00 -2.30 20.16
C ALA A 103 11.33 -1.53 20.07
N TYR A 104 12.44 -2.24 20.29
CA TYR A 104 13.80 -1.72 20.06
C TYR A 104 14.38 -2.19 18.72
N ARG A 105 13.64 -3.05 18.01
CA ARG A 105 14.00 -3.62 16.71
C ARG A 105 12.88 -3.34 15.72
N TYR A 106 13.27 -2.94 14.52
CA TYR A 106 12.34 -2.66 13.44
C TYR A 106 11.81 -3.97 12.86
N PRO A 107 10.48 -4.14 12.75
CA PRO A 107 9.91 -5.28 12.06
C PRO A 107 10.29 -5.24 10.58
N SER A 108 11.23 -6.08 10.14
CA SER A 108 11.54 -6.30 8.73
C SER A 108 10.52 -7.27 8.10
N VAL A 109 9.23 -6.96 8.25
CA VAL A 109 8.11 -7.76 7.71
C VAL A 109 7.55 -7.14 6.45
N SER A 110 8.42 -6.69 5.54
CA SER A 110 8.19 -6.91 4.12
C SER A 110 8.47 -8.39 3.89
N TYR A 111 7.41 -9.15 3.57
CA TYR A 111 7.37 -10.58 3.16
C TYR A 111 8.70 -11.30 3.19
N GLN A 112 8.84 -12.35 4.00
CA GLN A 112 9.99 -13.27 4.03
C GLN A 112 10.90 -13.10 2.81
N ASP A 113 11.94 -12.28 2.98
CA ASP A 113 12.98 -11.96 2.01
C ASP A 113 12.73 -10.96 0.86
N ILE A 114 11.57 -10.34 0.63
CA ILE A 114 11.36 -9.40 -0.51
C ILE A 114 12.07 -8.03 -0.36
N ALA A 115 12.65 -7.75 0.80
CA ALA A 115 13.92 -7.03 0.93
C ALA A 115 14.31 -7.10 2.41
N LEU A 116 15.01 -8.17 2.81
CA LEU A 116 15.69 -8.18 4.11
C LEU A 116 16.89 -7.23 4.04
N TRP A 117 16.58 -5.94 4.17
CA TRP A 117 17.48 -5.01 4.82
C TRP A 117 17.84 -5.61 6.20
N LYS A 118 19.14 -5.71 6.50
CA LYS A 118 19.66 -6.23 7.78
C LYS A 118 19.43 -5.21 8.89
N GLY A 119 18.16 -5.00 9.27
CA GLY A 119 17.80 -4.10 10.36
C GLY A 119 18.34 -4.50 11.72
N GLU A 120 18.81 -5.75 11.86
CA GLU A 120 19.50 -6.19 13.06
C GLU A 120 20.89 -5.56 13.25
N GLN A 121 21.51 -4.97 12.22
CA GLN A 121 22.91 -4.53 12.33
C GLN A 121 23.11 -3.06 12.77
N TYR A 122 22.16 -2.13 12.56
CA TYR A 122 22.54 -0.70 12.59
C TYR A 122 21.66 0.27 13.39
N GLN A 123 20.44 -0.06 13.82
CA GLN A 123 19.60 0.93 14.52
C GLN A 123 18.81 0.35 15.71
N LYS A 124 19.05 0.95 16.88
CA LYS A 124 18.21 0.82 18.09
C LYS A 124 17.47 2.15 18.26
N GLY A 125 16.16 2.11 18.45
CA GLY A 125 15.37 3.34 18.69
C GLY A 125 14.54 3.74 17.48
N ALA A 126 14.77 4.94 16.92
CA ALA A 126 14.07 5.50 15.76
C ALA A 126 14.76 5.15 14.42
N HIS A 127 14.02 4.86 13.35
CA HIS A 127 14.55 4.61 12.00
C HIS A 127 14.51 5.91 11.22
N LEU A 128 15.69 6.44 10.90
CA LEU A 128 15.88 7.76 10.32
C LEU A 128 16.42 7.66 8.89
N LEU A 129 15.74 8.32 7.96
CA LEU A 129 16.12 8.40 6.56
C LEU A 129 16.09 9.87 6.07
N PRO A 130 17.01 10.28 5.20
CA PRO A 130 16.90 11.57 4.54
C PRO A 130 15.64 11.60 3.67
N PHE A 131 14.97 12.76 3.59
CA PHE A 131 13.85 12.97 2.70
C PHE A 131 14.15 14.14 1.75
N PHE A 132 14.16 13.90 0.45
CA PHE A 132 14.33 14.92 -0.58
C PHE A 132 13.44 14.61 -1.77
N ARG A 133 12.77 15.62 -2.32
CA ARG A 133 11.98 15.48 -3.55
C ARG A 133 12.17 16.69 -4.43
N ALA A 134 12.46 16.45 -5.71
CA ALA A 134 12.35 17.46 -6.75
C ALA A 134 11.21 17.06 -7.70
N GLN A 135 10.23 17.95 -7.86
CA GLN A 135 9.12 17.75 -8.77
C GLN A 135 9.05 18.89 -9.80
N ILE A 136 8.85 18.51 -11.06
CA ILE A 136 8.62 19.43 -12.18
C ILE A 136 7.30 19.06 -12.84
N SER A 137 6.40 20.04 -12.95
CA SER A 137 5.11 19.89 -13.63
C SER A 137 5.15 20.50 -15.04
N MET A 138 4.69 19.75 -16.03
CA MET A 138 4.68 20.09 -17.45
C MET A 138 3.29 19.81 -18.04
N LYS A 139 2.34 20.72 -17.84
CA LYS A 139 0.93 20.65 -18.29
C LYS A 139 0.19 19.39 -17.81
N SER A 140 0.44 18.26 -18.46
CA SER A 140 -0.20 16.96 -18.25
C SER A 140 0.76 15.90 -17.72
N VAL A 141 2.03 16.23 -17.53
CA VAL A 141 3.08 15.31 -17.05
C VAL A 141 3.79 15.94 -15.85
N ASP A 142 3.94 15.18 -14.76
CA ASP A 142 4.80 15.52 -13.63
C ASP A 142 5.97 14.53 -13.58
N LEU A 143 7.18 15.07 -13.40
CA LEU A 143 8.41 14.31 -13.20
C LEU A 143 8.85 14.48 -11.76
N ILE A 144 9.19 13.39 -11.08
CA ILE A 144 9.58 13.37 -9.68
C ILE A 144 10.91 12.61 -9.53
N LEU A 145 11.86 13.22 -8.82
CA LEU A 145 13.18 12.68 -8.52
C LEU A 145 13.41 12.70 -7.01
N GLY A 146 14.09 11.68 -6.49
CA GLY A 146 14.28 11.48 -5.05
C GLY A 146 13.14 10.66 -4.45
N ASN A 147 12.64 11.04 -3.28
CA ASN A 147 11.48 10.37 -2.70
C ASN A 147 10.25 10.57 -3.58
N ILE A 148 9.69 9.49 -4.12
CA ILE A 148 8.55 9.54 -5.04
C ILE A 148 7.22 9.60 -4.27
N TYR A 149 6.09 9.77 -4.96
CA TYR A 149 4.77 9.63 -4.37
C TYR A 149 4.41 8.14 -4.32
N GLY A 150 4.97 7.45 -3.34
CA GLY A 150 4.89 6.01 -3.17
C GLY A 150 3.64 5.48 -2.46
N GLY A 151 3.61 4.17 -2.28
CA GLY A 151 2.64 3.44 -1.49
C GLY A 151 1.20 3.52 -2.01
N SER A 152 0.26 3.92 -1.15
CA SER A 152 -1.16 4.00 -1.55
C SER A 152 -1.45 5.03 -2.65
N ASN A 153 -0.49 5.89 -3.00
CA ASN A 153 -0.58 6.76 -4.16
C ASN A 153 -0.65 5.99 -5.49
N HIS A 154 0.06 4.86 -5.61
CA HIS A 154 0.06 4.03 -6.83
C HIS A 154 -1.29 3.38 -7.15
N GLY A 155 -2.16 3.21 -6.13
CA GLY A 155 -3.52 2.69 -6.34
C GLY A 155 -3.59 1.22 -6.77
N LEU A 156 -2.59 0.42 -6.41
CA LEU A 156 -2.51 -1.01 -6.69
C LEU A 156 -3.66 -1.80 -6.04
N ILE A 157 -4.11 -2.88 -6.69
CA ILE A 157 -5.16 -3.76 -6.16
C ILE A 157 -4.65 -4.57 -4.96
N ALA A 158 -5.57 -5.05 -4.11
CA ALA A 158 -5.22 -5.73 -2.86
C ALA A 158 -4.33 -6.98 -3.03
N PRO A 159 -4.48 -7.82 -4.09
CA PRO A 159 -3.54 -8.90 -4.37
C PRO A 159 -2.12 -8.45 -4.70
N LEU A 160 -1.92 -7.20 -5.13
CA LEU A 160 -0.62 -6.66 -5.55
C LEU A 160 0.03 -5.80 -4.47
N TYR A 161 -0.73 -5.22 -3.53
CA TYR A 161 -0.21 -4.29 -2.54
C TYR A 161 -0.98 -4.32 -1.21
N ASN A 162 -0.24 -4.37 -0.10
CA ASN A 162 -0.77 -4.29 1.26
C ASN A 162 -0.73 -2.83 1.76
N PRO A 163 -1.88 -2.19 2.04
CA PRO A 163 -1.91 -0.81 2.54
C PRO A 163 -1.15 -0.57 3.86
N GLU A 164 -0.85 -1.61 4.64
CA GLU A 164 -0.02 -1.48 5.83
C GLU A 164 1.40 -0.98 5.53
N LEU A 165 1.90 -1.20 4.31
CA LEU A 165 3.23 -0.73 3.89
C LEU A 165 3.37 0.80 3.96
N ASN A 166 2.27 1.57 3.92
CA ASN A 166 2.31 3.02 4.19
C ASN A 166 2.72 3.39 5.63
N LEU A 167 2.76 2.41 6.53
CA LEU A 167 3.08 2.57 7.95
C LEU A 167 4.43 1.94 8.30
N THR A 168 4.82 0.90 7.57
CA THR A 168 5.93 0.02 7.95
C THR A 168 7.09 0.03 6.96
N ALA A 169 6.87 0.44 5.71
CA ALA A 169 7.92 0.49 4.69
C ALA A 169 8.63 1.85 4.69
N ASP A 170 9.89 1.84 4.23
CA ASP A 170 10.66 3.05 3.98
C ASP A 170 10.03 3.87 2.85
N PRO A 171 10.18 5.21 2.83
CA PRO A 171 9.72 6.03 1.71
C PRO A 171 10.41 5.64 0.41
N GLU A 172 9.63 5.29 -0.60
CA GLU A 172 10.13 4.93 -1.93
C GLU A 172 10.98 6.05 -2.53
N THR A 173 12.13 5.69 -3.12
CA THR A 173 13.16 6.63 -3.58
C THR A 173 13.66 6.27 -4.98
N GLY A 174 13.52 7.17 -5.94
CA GLY A 174 14.01 6.98 -7.29
C GLY A 174 13.45 8.00 -8.27
N PHE A 175 12.73 7.52 -9.26
CA PHE A 175 12.16 8.35 -10.33
C PHE A 175 10.72 7.95 -10.62
N GLN A 176 9.85 8.94 -10.80
CA GLN A 176 8.43 8.72 -11.11
C GLN A 176 7.94 9.69 -12.18
N VAL A 177 7.10 9.17 -13.06
CA VAL A 177 6.37 9.90 -14.09
C VAL A 177 4.88 9.74 -13.83
N LEU A 178 4.22 10.86 -13.54
CA LEU A 178 2.77 10.93 -13.47
C LEU A 178 2.26 11.63 -14.73
N ALA A 179 1.29 11.05 -15.44
CA ALA A 179 0.69 11.70 -16.59
C ALA A 179 -0.83 11.57 -16.58
N GLY A 180 -1.53 12.65 -16.94
CA GLY A 180 -2.99 12.72 -16.94
C GLY A 180 -3.55 13.30 -18.22
N ALA A 181 -4.45 12.56 -18.86
CA ALA A 181 -5.27 13.04 -19.98
C ALA A 181 -6.74 12.64 -19.77
N PRO A 182 -7.68 13.16 -20.58
CA PRO A 182 -9.09 12.79 -20.47
C PRO A 182 -9.36 11.28 -20.61
N TRP A 183 -8.48 10.56 -21.31
CA TRP A 183 -8.60 9.12 -21.60
C TRP A 183 -7.64 8.22 -20.79
N ILE A 184 -6.71 8.79 -20.00
CA ILE A 184 -5.73 8.00 -19.21
C ILE A 184 -5.29 8.71 -17.93
N ASP A 185 -5.08 7.95 -16.86
CA ASP A 185 -4.22 8.32 -15.73
C ASP A 185 -3.05 7.33 -15.71
N LEU A 186 -1.81 7.83 -15.68
CA LEU A 186 -0.58 7.04 -15.70
C LEU A 186 0.26 7.40 -14.47
N ASP A 187 0.72 6.36 -13.78
CA ASP A 187 1.76 6.41 -12.76
C ASP A 187 2.80 5.34 -13.10
N ALA A 188 4.02 5.75 -13.43
CA ALA A 188 5.14 4.85 -13.69
C ALA A 188 6.31 5.25 -12.81
N TRP A 189 6.96 4.28 -12.16
CA TRP A 189 8.03 4.57 -11.21
C TRP A 189 9.12 3.50 -11.17
N ILE A 190 10.26 3.93 -10.66
CA ILE A 190 11.31 3.06 -10.16
C ILE A 190 11.61 3.46 -8.71
N ASP A 191 11.51 2.49 -7.82
CA ASP A 191 11.90 2.58 -6.42
C ASP A 191 13.22 1.82 -6.24
N TRP A 192 14.28 2.57 -5.97
CA TRP A 192 15.63 2.06 -5.79
C TRP A 192 15.88 1.81 -4.30
N GLN A 193 15.86 0.53 -3.93
CA GLN A 193 15.85 0.10 -2.52
C GLN A 193 17.26 -0.16 -1.99
N SER A 194 18.18 -0.62 -2.85
CA SER A 194 19.55 -0.92 -2.48
C SER A 194 20.48 -0.73 -3.67
N PHE A 195 21.51 0.10 -3.50
CA PHE A 195 22.58 0.30 -4.48
C PHE A 195 23.82 -0.52 -4.08
N ILE A 196 24.61 -0.95 -5.06
CA ILE A 196 25.89 -1.66 -4.83
C ILE A 196 27.04 -0.98 -5.55
N PHE A 197 28.22 -1.02 -4.93
CA PHE A 197 29.50 -0.77 -5.56
C PHE A 197 30.26 -2.10 -5.76
N ARG A 198 31.36 -2.05 -6.50
CA ARG A 198 32.23 -3.22 -6.71
C ARG A 198 32.76 -3.74 -5.37
N ASP A 199 32.65 -5.04 -5.15
CA ASP A 199 33.05 -5.76 -3.92
C ASP A 199 32.16 -5.53 -2.69
N ASP A 200 30.96 -4.93 -2.85
CA ASP A 200 29.94 -4.90 -1.79
C ASP A 200 29.44 -6.31 -1.45
N THR A 201 28.93 -6.50 -0.23
CA THR A 201 28.52 -7.82 0.31
C THR A 201 26.99 -7.99 0.43
N HIS A 202 26.24 -7.09 -0.21
CA HIS A 202 24.79 -7.07 -0.24
C HIS A 202 24.29 -6.91 -1.67
N GLN A 203 23.07 -7.36 -1.95
CA GLN A 203 22.51 -7.33 -3.29
C GLN A 203 21.91 -5.96 -3.65
N GLU A 204 22.06 -5.59 -4.92
CA GLU A 204 21.28 -4.53 -5.55
C GLU A 204 19.79 -4.90 -5.51
N ALA A 205 18.91 -3.94 -5.27
CA ALA A 205 17.48 -4.17 -5.30
C ALA A 205 16.75 -2.92 -5.78
N PHE A 206 15.85 -3.10 -6.75
CA PHE A 206 14.95 -2.05 -7.20
C PHE A 206 13.63 -2.64 -7.68
N THR A 207 12.58 -1.85 -7.59
CA THR A 207 11.24 -2.18 -8.06
C THR A 207 10.83 -1.20 -9.14
N VAL A 208 10.40 -1.71 -10.29
CA VAL A 208 9.76 -0.92 -11.33
C VAL A 208 8.26 -1.17 -11.28
N GLY A 209 7.48 -0.09 -11.34
CA GLY A 209 6.03 -0.16 -11.31
C GLY A 209 5.38 0.65 -12.41
N LEU A 210 4.20 0.18 -12.81
CA LEU A 210 3.26 0.89 -13.68
C LEU A 210 1.86 0.68 -13.12
N SER A 211 1.12 1.75 -12.95
CA SER A 211 -0.31 1.75 -12.61
C SER A 211 -1.01 2.73 -13.52
N THR A 212 -1.87 2.23 -14.39
CA THR A 212 -2.59 3.05 -15.35
C THR A 212 -4.06 2.70 -15.40
N ARG A 213 -4.88 3.70 -15.72
CA ARG A 213 -6.31 3.55 -15.92
C ARG A 213 -6.71 4.21 -17.23
N PHE A 214 -7.12 3.39 -18.19
CA PHE A 214 -7.74 3.87 -19.42
C PHE A 214 -9.20 4.20 -19.15
N LYS A 215 -9.60 5.44 -19.39
CA LYS A 215 -10.94 5.97 -19.13
C LYS A 215 -11.76 5.85 -20.41
N LEU A 216 -12.83 5.06 -20.38
CA LEU A 216 -13.73 4.91 -21.53
C LEU A 216 -14.69 6.09 -21.66
N ASN A 217 -14.88 6.84 -20.57
CA ASN A 217 -15.67 8.06 -20.51
C ASN A 217 -15.21 8.95 -19.33
N ALA A 218 -15.82 10.12 -19.19
CA ALA A 218 -15.46 11.09 -18.15
C ALA A 218 -15.65 10.49 -16.73
N PRO A 219 -14.69 10.70 -15.80
CA PRO A 219 -14.82 10.24 -14.41
C PRO A 219 -16.05 10.78 -13.66
N SER A 220 -16.61 11.90 -14.12
CA SER A 220 -17.81 12.54 -13.58
C SER A 220 -19.12 12.00 -14.17
N SER A 221 -19.09 11.09 -15.14
CA SER A 221 -20.30 10.48 -15.71
C SER A 221 -21.04 9.64 -14.66
N THR A 222 -22.37 9.52 -14.78
CA THR A 222 -23.19 8.70 -13.88
C THR A 222 -22.66 7.27 -13.77
N PHE A 223 -22.32 6.65 -14.91
CA PHE A 223 -21.58 5.39 -14.95
C PHE A 223 -20.23 5.67 -15.58
N HIS A 224 -19.15 5.68 -14.79
CA HIS A 224 -17.80 5.81 -15.29
C HIS A 224 -17.17 4.42 -15.49
N CYS A 225 -16.80 4.09 -16.72
CA CYS A 225 -16.19 2.83 -17.09
C CYS A 225 -14.70 3.03 -17.38
N TYR A 226 -13.88 2.06 -16.95
CA TYR A 226 -12.44 2.12 -17.15
C TYR A 226 -11.80 0.73 -17.20
N ILE A 227 -10.58 0.68 -17.72
CA ILE A 227 -9.73 -0.51 -17.79
C ILE A 227 -8.45 -0.20 -17.00
N PRO A 228 -8.24 -0.83 -15.82
CA PRO A 228 -6.96 -0.75 -15.11
C PRO A 228 -5.92 -1.69 -15.73
N LEU A 229 -4.66 -1.26 -15.72
CA LEU A 229 -3.48 -2.10 -15.98
C LEU A 229 -2.42 -1.76 -14.93
N GLN A 230 -1.90 -2.79 -14.25
CA GLN A 230 -0.91 -2.68 -13.20
C GLN A 230 0.22 -3.68 -13.44
N ILE A 231 1.47 -3.24 -13.27
CA ILE A 231 2.67 -4.06 -13.42
C ILE A 231 3.63 -3.70 -12.30
N LEU A 232 4.24 -4.72 -11.70
CA LEU A 232 5.32 -4.63 -10.74
C LEU A 232 6.39 -5.61 -11.16
N ALA A 233 7.63 -5.16 -11.20
CA ALA A 233 8.79 -6.00 -11.42
C ALA A 233 9.86 -5.63 -10.40
N GLN A 234 10.23 -6.58 -9.55
CA GLN A 234 11.34 -6.39 -8.62
C GLN A 234 12.54 -7.16 -9.16
N HIS A 235 13.67 -6.47 -9.21
CA HIS A 235 14.96 -7.05 -9.49
C HIS A 235 15.80 -7.05 -8.21
N ARG A 236 16.49 -8.16 -7.97
CA ARG A 236 17.50 -8.31 -6.92
C ARG A 236 18.72 -8.97 -7.50
N GLY A 237 19.90 -8.51 -7.08
CA GLY A 237 21.19 -9.06 -7.48
C GLY A 237 21.97 -8.14 -8.41
N GLY A 238 23.28 -8.34 -8.44
CA GLY A 238 24.20 -7.58 -9.29
C GLY A 238 25.32 -8.45 -9.85
N GLU A 239 25.92 -8.01 -10.95
CA GLU A 239 27.00 -8.71 -11.67
C GLU A 239 28.39 -8.54 -11.00
N ILE A 240 28.49 -7.66 -10.00
CA ILE A 240 29.76 -7.16 -9.43
C ILE A 240 29.95 -7.56 -7.95
N ASP A 241 29.08 -8.41 -7.40
CA ASP A 241 29.16 -8.93 -6.02
C ASP A 241 30.00 -10.22 -5.96
N THR A 242 30.63 -10.47 -4.81
CA THR A 242 31.42 -11.67 -4.49
C THR A 242 30.57 -12.95 -4.33
N ILE A 243 29.24 -12.84 -4.27
CA ILE A 243 28.30 -13.96 -4.19
C ILE A 243 28.13 -14.61 -5.57
N ARG A 244 28.94 -15.64 -5.86
CA ARG A 244 29.07 -16.27 -7.19
C ARG A 244 28.06 -17.37 -7.54
N GLU A 245 27.10 -17.69 -6.68
CA GLU A 245 26.09 -18.71 -6.97
C GLU A 245 24.67 -18.16 -6.77
N SER A 246 23.86 -18.18 -7.85
CA SER A 246 22.40 -17.90 -7.81
C SER A 246 21.97 -16.49 -7.38
N SER A 247 22.77 -15.45 -7.64
CA SER A 247 22.60 -14.12 -7.02
C SER A 247 21.49 -13.23 -7.57
N VAL A 248 20.90 -13.54 -8.73
CA VAL A 248 19.92 -12.67 -9.39
C VAL A 248 18.52 -13.25 -9.33
N GLN A 249 17.58 -12.47 -8.80
CA GLN A 249 16.16 -12.79 -8.72
C GLN A 249 15.36 -11.70 -9.44
N THR A 250 14.43 -12.10 -10.31
CA THR A 250 13.49 -11.16 -10.92
C THR A 250 12.08 -11.70 -10.75
N LEU A 251 11.28 -10.99 -9.96
CA LEU A 251 9.89 -11.31 -9.66
C LEU A 251 8.98 -10.30 -10.33
N MET A 252 7.81 -10.75 -10.78
CA MET A 252 6.83 -9.89 -11.43
C MET A 252 5.42 -10.20 -10.93
N ASN A 253 4.63 -9.16 -10.71
CA ASN A 253 3.18 -9.23 -10.58
C ASN A 253 2.54 -8.30 -11.61
N GLY A 254 1.42 -8.70 -12.18
CA GLY A 254 0.65 -7.85 -13.08
C GLY A 254 -0.84 -8.08 -12.93
N ALA A 255 -1.64 -7.07 -13.24
CA ALA A 255 -3.09 -7.16 -13.26
C ALA A 255 -3.68 -6.34 -14.40
N VAL A 256 -4.75 -6.84 -15.00
CA VAL A 256 -5.57 -6.12 -15.99
C VAL A 256 -7.03 -6.45 -15.72
N GLY A 257 -7.91 -5.46 -15.86
CA GLY A 257 -9.30 -5.64 -15.50
C GLY A 257 -10.29 -4.75 -16.22
N ALA A 258 -11.51 -4.72 -15.71
CA ALA A 258 -12.54 -3.78 -16.10
C ALA A 258 -13.32 -3.31 -14.86
N GLY A 259 -13.53 -2.00 -14.75
CA GLY A 259 -14.24 -1.41 -13.63
C GLY A 259 -15.34 -0.46 -14.07
N VAL A 260 -16.41 -0.41 -13.27
CA VAL A 260 -17.50 0.54 -13.42
C VAL A 260 -17.76 1.23 -12.08
N THR A 261 -17.85 2.56 -12.11
CA THR A 261 -18.27 3.38 -10.97
C THR A 261 -19.61 4.02 -11.27
N TRP A 262 -20.60 3.74 -10.44
CA TRP A 262 -21.85 4.47 -10.41
C TRP A 262 -21.72 5.67 -9.45
N ASN A 263 -21.63 6.87 -10.01
CA ASN A 263 -21.68 8.13 -9.29
C ASN A 263 -23.14 8.49 -9.00
N ILE A 264 -23.52 8.42 -7.72
CA ILE A 264 -24.90 8.64 -7.25
C ILE A 264 -25.04 10.04 -6.65
N ASP A 265 -23.96 10.56 -6.05
CA ASP A 265 -23.81 11.92 -5.52
C ASP A 265 -24.93 12.35 -4.54
N ARG A 266 -25.52 11.38 -3.83
CA ARG A 266 -26.45 11.64 -2.72
C ARG A 266 -25.69 11.84 -1.41
N ARG A 267 -26.35 12.47 -0.44
CA ARG A 267 -25.78 12.82 0.88
C ARG A 267 -25.13 11.63 1.60
N ILE A 268 -25.79 10.47 1.59
CA ILE A 268 -25.30 9.25 2.24
C ILE A 268 -24.63 8.34 1.19
N LEU A 269 -25.39 7.83 0.22
CA LEU A 269 -24.86 6.97 -0.82
C LEU A 269 -24.20 7.81 -1.93
N LYS A 270 -22.87 7.88 -1.90
CA LYS A 270 -22.10 8.73 -2.83
C LYS A 270 -21.77 7.98 -4.10
N ARG A 271 -21.18 6.79 -3.99
CA ARG A 271 -20.69 6.01 -5.12
C ARG A 271 -20.75 4.52 -4.85
N VAL A 272 -20.97 3.74 -5.90
CA VAL A 272 -20.80 2.28 -5.92
C VAL A 272 -19.79 1.96 -7.01
N ASN A 273 -18.91 1.02 -6.77
CA ASN A 273 -17.94 0.56 -7.76
C ASN A 273 -17.88 -0.96 -7.75
N VAL A 274 -17.67 -1.52 -8.94
CA VAL A 274 -17.40 -2.94 -9.16
C VAL A 274 -16.23 -3.03 -10.13
N GLU A 275 -15.26 -3.88 -9.82
CA GLU A 275 -14.05 -4.12 -10.62
C GLU A 275 -13.76 -5.63 -10.66
N LEU A 276 -13.38 -6.11 -11.84
CA LEU A 276 -12.96 -7.50 -12.06
C LEU A 276 -11.57 -7.47 -12.72
N ASP A 277 -10.59 -8.07 -12.05
CA ASP A 277 -9.20 -8.10 -12.49
C ASP A 277 -8.72 -9.55 -12.66
N ALA A 278 -8.03 -9.81 -13.76
CA ALA A 278 -7.15 -10.95 -13.91
C ALA A 278 -5.73 -10.53 -13.51
N ALA A 279 -5.09 -11.31 -12.67
CA ALA A 279 -3.73 -11.04 -12.20
C ALA A 279 -2.80 -12.23 -12.40
N GLY A 280 -1.53 -11.95 -12.58
CA GLY A 280 -0.49 -12.93 -12.88
C GLY A 280 0.78 -12.68 -12.07
N TYR A 281 1.48 -13.76 -11.78
CA TYR A 281 2.78 -13.79 -11.12
C TYR A 281 3.77 -14.53 -12.03
N TYR A 282 5.02 -14.04 -12.08
CA TYR A 282 6.10 -14.68 -12.81
C TYR A 282 7.46 -14.45 -12.12
N GLN A 283 8.22 -15.52 -11.90
CA GLN A 283 9.62 -15.49 -11.47
C GLN A 283 10.49 -15.75 -12.71
N GLN A 284 10.99 -14.68 -13.30
CA GLN A 284 11.80 -14.73 -14.52
C GLN A 284 13.18 -15.33 -14.28
N LYS A 285 13.75 -15.12 -13.09
CA LYS A 285 15.08 -15.63 -12.70
C LYS A 285 15.12 -15.90 -11.20
N GLY A 286 15.86 -16.92 -10.81
CA GLY A 286 16.00 -17.38 -9.42
C GLY A 286 15.04 -18.52 -9.07
N GLU A 287 15.26 -19.12 -7.90
CA GLU A 287 14.49 -20.23 -7.31
C GLU A 287 13.95 -19.83 -5.92
N LEU A 288 13.64 -18.54 -5.71
CA LEU A 288 13.21 -18.03 -4.41
C LEU A 288 11.90 -18.69 -3.94
N TRP A 289 10.96 -18.82 -4.87
CA TRP A 289 9.64 -19.34 -4.60
C TRP A 289 9.39 -20.71 -5.25
N PRO A 290 8.50 -21.55 -4.66
CA PRO A 290 8.22 -22.90 -5.17
C PRO A 290 7.50 -22.94 -6.53
N TYR A 291 7.02 -21.78 -7.02
CA TYR A 291 6.32 -21.65 -8.27
C TYR A 291 7.00 -20.59 -9.14
N HIS A 292 7.15 -20.87 -10.44
CA HIS A 292 7.68 -19.90 -11.41
C HIS A 292 6.61 -18.99 -12.02
N LYS A 293 5.35 -19.42 -12.02
CA LYS A 293 4.23 -18.63 -12.57
C LYS A 293 2.94 -18.99 -11.87
N GLY A 294 2.03 -18.02 -11.80
CA GLY A 294 0.71 -18.20 -11.21
C GLY A 294 -0.28 -17.20 -11.76
N ILE A 295 -1.57 -17.48 -11.57
CA ILE A 295 -2.66 -16.62 -12.02
C ILE A 295 -3.74 -16.53 -10.95
N GLY A 296 -4.52 -15.47 -10.98
CA GLY A 296 -5.71 -15.35 -10.16
C GLY A 296 -6.71 -14.34 -10.72
N VAL A 297 -7.91 -14.37 -10.14
CA VAL A 297 -9.00 -13.47 -10.47
C VAL A 297 -9.45 -12.77 -9.20
N TYR A 298 -9.51 -11.44 -9.25
CA TYR A 298 -9.98 -10.59 -8.18
C TYR A 298 -11.28 -9.91 -8.59
N SER A 299 -12.37 -10.25 -7.91
CA SER A 299 -13.62 -9.51 -8.01
C SER A 299 -13.72 -8.59 -6.82
N SER A 300 -13.90 -7.29 -7.02
CA SER A 300 -14.06 -6.34 -5.93
C SER A 300 -15.23 -5.40 -6.15
N ALA A 301 -15.80 -4.95 -5.04
CA ALA A 301 -16.82 -3.92 -5.04
C ALA A 301 -16.63 -3.01 -3.83
N PHE A 302 -16.95 -1.73 -3.98
CA PHE A 302 -17.03 -0.83 -2.84
C PHE A 302 -18.26 0.08 -2.91
N VAL A 303 -18.69 0.52 -1.74
CA VAL A 303 -19.73 1.54 -1.60
C VAL A 303 -19.21 2.65 -0.68
N ASP A 304 -19.30 3.89 -1.17
CA ASP A 304 -19.02 5.10 -0.38
C ASP A 304 -20.30 5.59 0.29
N LEU A 305 -20.34 5.54 1.63
CA LEU A 305 -21.47 5.90 2.48
C LEU A 305 -21.09 7.06 3.42
N GLY A 306 -21.30 8.31 3.00
CA GLY A 306 -20.96 9.48 3.82
C GLY A 306 -19.46 9.56 4.12
N ASN A 307 -19.08 9.23 5.36
CA ASN A 307 -17.69 9.17 5.83
C ASN A 307 -17.12 7.74 5.88
N PHE A 308 -17.91 6.75 5.47
CA PHE A 308 -17.54 5.36 5.44
C PHE A 308 -17.31 4.87 4.02
N ARG A 309 -16.45 3.87 3.88
CA ARG A 309 -16.39 2.97 2.73
C ARG A 309 -16.49 1.55 3.20
N VAL A 310 -17.34 0.78 2.55
CA VAL A 310 -17.40 -0.68 2.70
C VAL A 310 -16.89 -1.28 1.40
N LYS A 311 -15.85 -2.10 1.47
CA LYS A 311 -15.26 -2.82 0.34
C LYS A 311 -15.40 -4.31 0.57
N MET A 312 -15.80 -5.04 -0.46
CA MET A 312 -15.79 -6.49 -0.51
C MET A 312 -14.88 -6.94 -1.65
N GLY A 313 -14.17 -8.04 -1.45
CA GLY A 313 -13.32 -8.65 -2.45
C GLY A 313 -13.40 -10.17 -2.39
N HIS A 314 -13.32 -10.82 -3.55
CA HIS A 314 -13.17 -12.26 -3.68
C HIS A 314 -11.99 -12.55 -4.59
N TRP A 315 -11.03 -13.29 -4.07
CA TRP A 315 -9.82 -13.70 -4.75
C TRP A 315 -9.78 -15.20 -4.88
N ILE A 316 -9.50 -15.70 -6.07
CA ILE A 316 -9.21 -17.10 -6.35
C ILE A 316 -7.92 -17.13 -7.15
N CYS A 317 -6.97 -17.98 -6.78
CA CYS A 317 -5.73 -18.08 -7.52
C CYS A 317 -5.22 -19.52 -7.63
N ASN A 318 -4.28 -19.73 -8.54
CA ASN A 318 -3.51 -20.97 -8.71
C ASN A 318 -2.03 -20.59 -8.86
N ASP A 319 -1.20 -21.09 -7.95
CA ASP A 319 0.25 -20.86 -7.88
C ASP A 319 0.69 -19.38 -7.84
N PHE A 320 -0.26 -18.46 -7.54
CA PHE A 320 0.03 -17.04 -7.49
C PHE A 320 0.80 -16.69 -6.22
N ILE A 321 1.84 -15.89 -6.38
CA ILE A 321 2.62 -15.35 -5.27
C ILE A 321 2.57 -13.84 -5.39
N THR A 322 2.09 -13.23 -4.32
CA THR A 322 1.98 -11.79 -4.18
C THR A 322 3.33 -11.21 -3.75
N MET A 323 3.75 -10.12 -4.40
CA MET A 323 5.02 -9.44 -4.11
C MET A 323 4.89 -8.46 -2.95
N PHE A 324 3.89 -7.57 -2.98
CA PHE A 324 3.66 -6.59 -1.90
C PHE A 324 2.28 -6.72 -1.24
N GLY A 325 1.39 -7.57 -1.73
CA GLY A 325 0.04 -7.82 -1.19
C GLY A 325 0.05 -8.86 -0.06
N ILE A 326 -0.89 -8.76 0.89
CA ILE A 326 -0.88 -9.60 2.11
C ILE A 326 -0.91 -11.11 1.77
N PRO A 327 -0.24 -12.01 2.52
CA PRO A 327 -0.09 -13.41 2.10
C PRO A 327 -1.40 -14.19 1.90
N TYR A 328 -2.53 -13.69 2.42
CA TYR A 328 -3.85 -14.22 2.10
C TYR A 328 -4.21 -14.13 0.61
N PHE A 329 -3.53 -13.31 -0.19
CA PHE A 329 -3.70 -13.27 -1.64
C PHE A 329 -2.69 -14.15 -2.39
N GLY A 330 -1.85 -14.92 -1.69
CA GLY A 330 -0.87 -15.83 -2.28
C GLY A 330 -1.14 -17.31 -1.97
N THR A 331 -0.24 -18.15 -2.46
CA THR A 331 -0.27 -19.61 -2.29
C THR A 331 0.78 -20.15 -1.32
N VAL A 332 1.59 -19.27 -0.72
CA VAL A 332 2.67 -19.66 0.20
C VAL A 332 2.38 -19.18 1.61
N SER A 333 2.70 -20.00 2.60
CA SER A 333 2.69 -19.58 4.00
C SER A 333 3.92 -18.73 4.30
N THR A 334 3.72 -17.64 5.03
CA THR A 334 4.79 -16.87 5.66
C THR A 334 4.92 -17.16 7.15
N LYS A 335 4.04 -18.02 7.69
CA LYS A 335 4.09 -18.47 9.09
C LYS A 335 5.08 -19.61 9.29
N LYS A 336 5.15 -20.51 8.31
CA LYS A 336 6.05 -21.67 8.30
C LYS A 336 6.55 -21.90 6.88
N GLU A 337 7.86 -22.01 6.74
CA GLU A 337 8.53 -22.26 5.47
C GLU A 337 8.11 -23.61 4.86
N GLY A 338 8.10 -23.67 3.53
CA GLY A 338 7.77 -24.87 2.76
C GLY A 338 6.29 -25.28 2.78
N ILE A 339 5.39 -24.50 3.38
CA ILE A 339 3.95 -24.73 3.30
C ILE A 339 3.36 -24.00 2.09
N THR A 340 2.63 -24.73 1.25
CA THR A 340 1.88 -24.18 0.12
C THR A 340 0.40 -24.59 0.15
N TYR A 341 -0.42 -23.82 -0.56
CA TYR A 341 -1.86 -23.99 -0.68
C TYR A 341 -2.24 -24.21 -2.15
N ASP A 342 -2.94 -25.30 -2.43
CA ASP A 342 -3.51 -25.58 -3.74
C ASP A 342 -4.83 -24.85 -3.92
N LYS A 343 -4.89 -23.99 -4.94
CA LYS A 343 -6.05 -23.18 -5.34
C LYS A 343 -6.77 -22.46 -4.19
N PRO A 344 -6.05 -21.69 -3.35
CA PRO A 344 -6.66 -21.00 -2.24
C PRO A 344 -7.59 -19.89 -2.71
N GLN A 345 -8.55 -19.55 -1.85
CA GLN A 345 -9.49 -18.46 -2.06
C GLN A 345 -9.53 -17.54 -0.84
N THR A 346 -9.76 -16.26 -1.07
CA THR A 346 -9.86 -15.26 -0.01
C THR A 346 -11.06 -14.36 -0.23
N LEU A 347 -11.93 -14.28 0.76
CA LEU A 347 -12.92 -13.20 0.85
C LEU A 347 -12.38 -12.11 1.76
N LEU A 348 -12.38 -10.88 1.26
CA LEU A 348 -12.04 -9.67 2.00
C LEU A 348 -13.32 -8.86 2.25
N CYS A 349 -13.54 -8.44 3.49
CA CYS A 349 -14.47 -7.38 3.84
C CYS A 349 -13.69 -6.28 4.57
N SER A 350 -13.76 -5.05 4.09
CA SER A 350 -13.05 -3.90 4.64
C SER A 350 -14.03 -2.77 4.92
N ILE A 351 -14.00 -2.24 6.14
CA ILE A 351 -14.75 -1.05 6.53
C ILE A 351 -13.75 0.05 6.87
N GLU A 352 -13.84 1.17 6.17
CA GLU A 352 -13.02 2.34 6.40
C GLU A 352 -13.90 3.50 6.85
N TYR A 353 -13.47 4.23 7.86
CA TYR A 353 -14.04 5.50 8.28
C TYR A 353 -12.94 6.55 8.29
N SER A 354 -13.26 7.77 7.86
CA SER A 354 -12.35 8.88 8.06
C SER A 354 -13.06 10.21 8.22
N ARG A 355 -12.48 11.07 9.06
CA ARG A 355 -12.98 12.39 9.39
C ARG A 355 -11.85 13.41 9.43
N MET A 356 -12.01 14.49 8.69
CA MET A 356 -11.12 15.66 8.72
C MET A 356 -11.48 16.57 9.91
N PHE A 357 -10.47 17.10 10.57
CA PHE A 357 -10.54 18.16 11.57
C PHE A 357 -9.71 19.35 11.08
N GLY A 358 -10.37 20.44 10.68
CA GLY A 358 -9.69 21.53 9.99
C GLY A 358 -9.05 21.09 8.66
N LYS A 359 -7.98 21.79 8.24
CA LYS A 359 -7.28 21.50 6.96
C LYS A 359 -6.20 20.42 7.07
N HIS A 360 -5.65 20.21 8.27
CA HIS A 360 -4.36 19.54 8.46
C HIS A 360 -4.43 18.30 9.35
N TYR A 361 -5.60 17.92 9.85
CA TYR A 361 -5.76 16.81 10.78
C TYR A 361 -6.83 15.86 10.28
N ALA A 362 -6.56 14.54 10.31
CA ALA A 362 -7.54 13.54 9.93
C ALA A 362 -7.48 12.32 10.86
N LEU A 363 -8.63 11.84 11.32
CA LEU A 363 -8.78 10.55 11.98
C LEU A 363 -9.25 9.52 10.96
N GLY A 364 -8.55 8.39 10.87
CA GLY A 364 -8.94 7.22 10.11
C GLY A 364 -9.17 6.02 11.02
N LEU A 365 -10.17 5.20 10.72
CA LEU A 365 -10.39 3.88 11.31
C LEU A 365 -10.54 2.88 10.17
N LYS A 366 -9.87 1.74 10.24
CA LYS A 366 -10.01 0.66 9.25
C LYS A 366 -10.18 -0.67 9.98
N ALA A 367 -11.12 -1.48 9.52
CA ALA A 367 -11.30 -2.86 9.96
C ALA A 367 -11.39 -3.76 8.73
N ASP A 368 -10.50 -4.74 8.64
CA ASP A 368 -10.46 -5.76 7.60
C ASP A 368 -10.79 -7.13 8.21
N ALA A 369 -11.60 -7.92 7.52
CA ALA A 369 -11.86 -9.32 7.79
C ALA A 369 -11.49 -10.14 6.56
N TYR A 370 -10.64 -11.15 6.78
CA TYR A 370 -10.19 -12.09 5.76
C TYR A 370 -10.76 -13.46 6.08
N GLN A 371 -11.56 -14.02 5.18
CA GLN A 371 -11.94 -15.42 5.22
C GLN A 371 -11.07 -16.17 4.20
N PHE A 372 -10.16 -17.00 4.70
CA PHE A 372 -9.23 -17.78 3.88
C PHE A 372 -9.71 -19.21 3.73
N PHE A 373 -9.77 -19.69 2.48
CA PHE A 373 -10.08 -21.06 2.11
C PHE A 373 -8.80 -21.68 1.53
N PRO A 374 -8.07 -22.50 2.30
CA PRO A 374 -6.72 -22.97 1.95
C PRO A 374 -6.69 -24.03 0.83
N GLY A 375 -7.82 -24.61 0.45
CA GLY A 375 -7.84 -25.78 -0.44
C GLY A 375 -7.07 -26.95 0.17
N THR A 376 -6.20 -27.59 -0.62
CA THR A 376 -5.26 -28.60 -0.11
C THR A 376 -3.97 -27.92 0.33
N MET A 377 -3.59 -28.09 1.59
CA MET A 377 -2.33 -27.61 2.13
C MET A 377 -1.27 -28.70 2.00
N ARG A 378 -0.14 -28.37 1.38
CA ARG A 378 1.07 -29.19 1.34
C ARG A 378 2.07 -28.64 2.34
N SER A 379 2.56 -29.47 3.26
CA SER A 379 3.62 -29.09 4.19
C SER A 379 5.03 -29.33 3.61
N ALA A 380 6.04 -28.83 4.30
CA ALA A 380 7.45 -28.94 3.88
C ALA A 380 7.94 -30.38 3.69
N ASN A 381 7.37 -31.36 4.42
CA ASN A 381 7.66 -32.79 4.28
C ASN A 381 6.84 -33.47 3.16
N GLY A 382 6.04 -32.73 2.40
CA GLY A 382 5.20 -33.25 1.31
C GLY A 382 3.85 -33.82 1.76
N GLU A 383 3.52 -33.78 3.05
CA GLU A 383 2.23 -34.25 3.56
C GLU A 383 1.09 -33.34 3.08
N LEU A 384 -0.01 -33.97 2.63
CA LEU A 384 -1.19 -33.27 2.14
C LEU A 384 -2.28 -33.30 3.20
N THR A 385 -2.80 -32.13 3.53
CA THR A 385 -3.89 -31.95 4.50
C THR A 385 -4.95 -31.03 3.91
N SER A 386 -6.20 -31.16 4.35
CA SER A 386 -7.29 -30.26 3.96
C SER A 386 -7.74 -29.44 5.17
N PRO A 387 -7.00 -28.38 5.54
CA PRO A 387 -7.39 -27.56 6.68
C PRO A 387 -8.73 -26.86 6.43
N GLY A 388 -9.51 -26.68 7.50
CA GLY A 388 -10.72 -25.86 7.45
C GLY A 388 -10.42 -24.41 7.11
N SER A 389 -11.45 -23.68 6.68
CA SER A 389 -11.32 -22.24 6.41
C SER A 389 -11.14 -21.45 7.72
N THR A 390 -10.41 -20.35 7.63
CA THR A 390 -10.05 -19.53 8.80
C THR A 390 -10.44 -18.08 8.61
N THR A 391 -10.93 -17.46 9.68
CA THR A 391 -11.24 -16.02 9.72
C THR A 391 -10.15 -15.28 10.47
N SER A 392 -9.67 -14.20 9.87
CA SER A 392 -8.62 -13.34 10.41
C SER A 392 -9.07 -11.88 10.36
N PHE A 393 -8.66 -11.08 11.34
CA PHE A 393 -9.09 -9.69 11.47
C PHE A 393 -7.90 -8.74 11.60
N SER A 394 -8.06 -7.53 11.09
CA SER A 394 -7.11 -6.43 11.20
C SER A 394 -7.90 -5.18 11.57
N VAL A 395 -7.55 -4.50 12.65
CA VAL A 395 -8.21 -3.25 13.07
C VAL A 395 -7.14 -2.20 13.31
N GLY A 396 -7.32 -1.03 12.72
CA GLY A 396 -6.38 0.08 12.84
C GLY A 396 -7.05 1.43 13.07
N VAL A 397 -6.39 2.24 13.88
CA VAL A 397 -6.69 3.65 14.12
C VAL A 397 -5.50 4.48 13.67
N TYR A 398 -5.76 5.53 12.91
CA TYR A 398 -4.74 6.38 12.30
C TYR A 398 -5.07 7.84 12.55
N PHE A 399 -4.07 8.63 12.93
CA PHE A 399 -4.21 10.07 13.04
C PHE A 399 -3.14 10.76 12.20
N ARG A 400 -3.59 11.44 11.14
CA ARG A 400 -2.76 12.19 10.20
C ARG A 400 -2.66 13.63 10.65
N ILE A 401 -1.43 14.13 10.73
CA ILE A 401 -1.12 15.51 11.08
C ILE A 401 -0.20 16.05 9.96
N ASN A 402 -0.65 17.08 9.25
CA ASN A 402 0.10 17.70 8.15
C ASN A 402 -0.04 19.24 8.15
N PRO A 403 0.34 19.97 9.21
CA PRO A 403 0.35 21.43 9.17
C PRO A 403 1.43 21.96 8.24
N SER A 404 1.16 23.13 7.67
CA SER A 404 2.06 23.83 6.76
C SER A 404 2.16 25.30 7.20
N PHE A 405 3.38 25.77 7.44
CA PHE A 405 3.67 27.11 7.93
C PHE A 405 4.50 27.87 6.90
N LEU A 406 3.99 28.99 6.41
CA LEU A 406 4.77 29.88 5.54
C LEU A 406 5.92 30.50 6.34
N LEU A 407 7.16 30.21 5.94
CA LEU A 407 8.35 30.81 6.52
C LEU A 407 8.73 32.12 5.82
N LYS A 408 8.66 32.11 4.49
CA LYS A 408 9.05 33.26 3.67
C LYS A 408 8.38 33.20 2.30
N ASN A 409 8.10 34.37 1.73
CA ASN A 409 7.74 34.53 0.33
C ASN A 409 8.80 35.41 -0.35
N PHE A 410 9.38 34.94 -1.46
CA PHE A 410 10.54 35.54 -2.15
C PHE A 410 10.17 36.45 -3.32
#